data_AF-A0A8E2WA47-F1
#
_entry.id   AF-A0A8E2WA47-F1
#
_cell.length_a   1.000
_cell.length_b   1.000
_cell.length_c   1.000
_cell.angle_alpha   90.00
_cell.angle_beta   90.00
_cell.angle_gamma   90.00
#
_symmetry.space_group_name_H-M   'P 1'
#
loop_
_entity.id
_entity.type
_entity.pdbx_description
1 polymer ?
#
loop_
_entity_poly.entity_id
_entity_poly.type
_entity_poly.pdbx_seq_one_letter_code
_entity_poly.pdbx_strand_id
1 'polypeptide(L)'
;MADLFLHLPIEDRREALGVAADRSGRPAHLLEKDVWVVWALATLYGSALGEHLVFKGGTSLSKAYQVIRRFSEDVDLTYDIRAIAPDLVGDDGEALPETRSEEKRWSSEVRKRLPNWVEGSVQPIIADALAAEALAAAIRVEGEKLFIDYEAATAGSGYVARSVMLEFGARSTGEPASLRDIACDASGLIEGVTLPTARHMRDACGANLLGEGDGHPCLLPAGAPARRSLCSSLARCRAVGRNRFYPVRLC
;
A
#
# COMPACT_ATOMS: atom_id res chain seq x y z
N MET A 1 24.60 -14.44 -12.88
CA MET A 1 23.72 -14.59 -11.71
C MET A 1 23.59 -13.19 -11.14
N ALA A 2 22.38 -12.67 -10.96
CA ALA A 2 22.22 -11.30 -10.46
C ALA A 2 22.26 -11.33 -8.94
N ASP A 3 22.98 -10.39 -8.33
CA ASP A 3 23.14 -10.31 -6.89
C ASP A 3 21.96 -9.57 -6.25
N LEU A 4 21.53 -10.01 -5.07
CA LEU A 4 20.46 -9.34 -4.33
C LEU A 4 20.98 -8.02 -3.76
N PHE A 5 20.31 -6.91 -4.06
CA PHE A 5 20.76 -5.58 -3.68
C PHE A 5 21.06 -5.44 -2.18
N LEU A 6 20.21 -5.98 -1.31
CA LEU A 6 20.38 -5.85 0.15
C LEU A 6 21.58 -6.65 0.69
N HIS A 7 22.11 -7.60 -0.10
CA HIS A 7 23.28 -8.41 0.24
C HIS A 7 24.58 -7.83 -0.32
N LEU A 8 24.49 -6.78 -1.15
CA LEU A 8 25.66 -6.10 -1.66
C LEU A 8 26.38 -5.34 -0.53
N PRO A 9 27.72 -5.25 -0.59
CA PRO A 9 28.49 -4.31 0.21
C PRO A 9 27.92 -2.89 0.13
N ILE A 10 28.10 -2.11 1.19
CA ILE A 10 27.54 -0.76 1.27
C ILE A 10 27.99 0.15 0.12
N GLU A 11 29.22 -0.01 -0.36
CA GLU A 11 29.77 0.74 -1.49
C GLU A 11 29.11 0.35 -2.82
N ASP A 12 28.90 -0.94 -3.05
CA ASP A 12 28.24 -1.44 -4.26
C ASP A 12 26.76 -1.02 -4.28
N ARG A 13 26.08 -1.04 -3.11
CA ARG A 13 24.73 -0.47 -2.95
C ARG A 13 24.72 1.01 -3.32
N ARG A 14 25.69 1.78 -2.84
CA ARG A 14 25.82 3.22 -3.11
C ARG A 14 26.02 3.51 -4.60
N GLU A 15 26.87 2.74 -5.27
CA GLU A 15 27.09 2.86 -6.72
C GLU A 15 25.82 2.51 -7.51
N ALA A 16 25.19 1.38 -7.19
CA ALA A 16 23.95 0.93 -7.82
C ALA A 16 22.82 1.96 -7.67
N LEU A 17 22.67 2.55 -6.48
CA LEU A 17 21.71 3.62 -6.23
C LEU A 17 22.06 4.91 -6.99
N GLY A 18 23.35 5.21 -7.18
CA GLY A 18 23.81 6.34 -8.00
C GLY A 18 23.38 6.19 -9.46
N VAL A 19 23.60 5.01 -10.05
CA VAL A 19 23.16 4.69 -11.43
C VAL A 19 21.64 4.82 -11.55
N ALA A 20 20.89 4.27 -10.60
CA ALA A 20 19.43 4.36 -10.61
C ALA A 20 18.95 5.81 -10.45
N ALA A 21 19.58 6.59 -9.58
CA ALA A 21 19.25 8.00 -9.36
C ALA A 21 19.46 8.84 -10.63
N ASP A 22 20.58 8.64 -11.33
CA ASP A 22 20.89 9.33 -12.58
C ASP A 22 19.88 8.97 -13.69
N ARG A 23 19.48 7.69 -13.77
CA ARG A 23 18.52 7.21 -14.78
C ARG A 23 17.08 7.62 -14.48
N SER A 24 16.67 7.62 -13.23
CA SER A 24 15.27 7.91 -12.84
C SER A 24 15.03 9.39 -12.51
N GLY A 25 16.08 10.17 -12.25
CA GLY A 25 15.99 11.52 -11.69
C GLY A 25 15.48 11.55 -10.24
N ARG A 26 15.57 10.43 -9.51
CA ARG A 26 15.07 10.33 -8.12
C ARG A 26 16.27 10.31 -7.16
N PRO A 27 16.18 10.96 -5.98
CA PRO A 27 17.25 10.91 -5.00
C PRO A 27 17.57 9.47 -4.56
N ALA A 28 18.86 9.13 -4.53
CA ALA A 28 19.35 7.79 -4.18
C ALA A 28 18.82 7.27 -2.84
N HIS A 29 18.73 8.14 -1.82
CA HIS A 29 18.20 7.77 -0.51
C HIS A 29 16.70 7.40 -0.52
N LEU A 30 15.90 7.95 -1.46
CA LEU A 30 14.50 7.56 -1.62
C LEU A 30 14.38 6.22 -2.35
N LEU A 31 15.26 5.97 -3.33
CA LEU A 31 15.33 4.66 -4.00
C LEU A 31 15.75 3.57 -3.00
N GLU A 32 16.70 3.86 -2.12
CA GLU A 32 17.12 2.94 -1.07
C GLU A 32 15.98 2.64 -0.10
N LYS A 33 15.27 3.68 0.37
CA LYS A 33 14.10 3.51 1.23
C LYS A 33 13.00 2.69 0.55
N ASP A 34 12.81 2.86 -0.75
CA ASP A 34 11.85 2.09 -1.54
C ASP A 34 12.16 0.60 -1.55
N VAL A 35 13.44 0.25 -1.65
CA VAL A 35 13.90 -1.14 -1.59
C VAL A 35 13.51 -1.78 -0.26
N TRP A 36 13.73 -1.09 0.86
CA TRP A 36 13.31 -1.57 2.18
C TRP A 36 11.80 -1.69 2.33
N VAL A 37 11.03 -0.76 1.74
CA VAL A 37 9.57 -0.86 1.69
C VAL A 37 9.14 -2.12 0.94
N VAL A 38 9.67 -2.38 -0.27
CA VAL A 38 9.29 -3.59 -1.04
C VAL A 38 9.73 -4.86 -0.33
N TRP A 39 10.93 -4.86 0.28
CA TRP A 39 11.38 -6.00 1.07
C TRP A 39 10.41 -6.30 2.23
N ALA A 40 10.05 -5.29 3.03
CA ALA A 40 9.12 -5.47 4.15
C ALA A 40 7.75 -5.98 3.69
N LEU A 41 7.23 -5.44 2.58
CA LEU A 41 5.99 -5.90 1.98
C LEU A 41 6.09 -7.35 1.48
N ALA A 42 7.19 -7.72 0.81
CA ALA A 42 7.42 -9.07 0.33
C ALA A 42 7.48 -10.07 1.50
N THR A 43 8.17 -9.71 2.58
CA THR A 43 8.27 -10.52 3.81
C THR A 43 6.91 -10.73 4.45
N LEU A 44 6.12 -9.66 4.64
CA LEU A 44 4.81 -9.77 5.28
C LEU A 44 3.80 -10.56 4.43
N TYR A 45 3.75 -10.32 3.13
CA TYR A 45 2.82 -11.01 2.24
C TYR A 45 3.25 -12.44 1.90
N GLY A 46 4.53 -12.76 2.03
CA GLY A 46 5.04 -14.13 1.96
C GLY A 46 4.77 -14.96 3.23
N SER A 47 4.31 -14.32 4.31
CA SER A 47 3.97 -14.99 5.57
C SER A 47 2.49 -15.37 5.63
N ALA A 48 2.10 -16.10 6.69
CA ALA A 48 0.69 -16.41 6.97
C ALA A 48 -0.19 -15.15 7.14
N LEU A 49 0.39 -13.99 7.48
CA LEU A 49 -0.36 -12.74 7.58
C LEU A 49 -0.81 -12.21 6.21
N GLY A 50 -0.11 -12.56 5.12
CA GLY A 50 -0.42 -12.08 3.77
C GLY A 50 -1.84 -12.38 3.30
N GLU A 51 -2.48 -13.41 3.87
CA GLU A 51 -3.84 -13.77 3.52
C GLU A 51 -4.89 -12.76 4.01
N HIS A 52 -4.57 -12.04 5.09
CA HIS A 52 -5.47 -11.11 5.75
C HIS A 52 -4.95 -9.66 5.76
N LEU A 53 -3.75 -9.43 5.24
CA LEU A 53 -3.17 -8.11 5.02
C LEU A 53 -3.69 -7.49 3.73
N VAL A 54 -4.01 -6.20 3.82
CA VAL A 54 -4.37 -5.36 2.69
C VAL A 54 -3.55 -4.09 2.73
N PHE A 55 -2.85 -3.80 1.63
CA PHE A 55 -2.04 -2.61 1.47
C PHE A 55 -2.96 -1.46 1.06
N LYS A 56 -2.92 -0.36 1.82
CA LYS A 56 -3.81 0.80 1.62
C LYS A 56 -2.99 2.09 1.56
N GLY A 57 -3.70 3.20 1.43
CA GLY A 57 -3.14 4.54 1.60
C GLY A 57 -2.61 5.20 0.32
N GLY A 58 -1.98 6.37 0.48
CA GLY A 58 -1.38 7.10 -0.63
C GLY A 58 -0.20 6.39 -1.27
N THR A 59 0.43 5.47 -0.54
CA THR A 59 1.58 4.64 -0.95
C THR A 59 1.16 3.49 -1.86
N SER A 60 0.01 2.83 -1.62
CA SER A 60 -0.51 1.85 -2.57
C SER A 60 -0.95 2.52 -3.88
N LEU A 61 -1.60 3.69 -3.78
CA LEU A 61 -2.02 4.45 -4.96
C LEU A 61 -0.84 5.03 -5.77
N SER A 62 0.27 5.42 -5.14
CA SER A 62 1.47 5.85 -5.86
C SER A 62 2.27 4.69 -6.44
N LYS A 63 2.28 3.51 -5.80
CA LYS A 63 3.13 2.38 -6.20
C LYS A 63 2.43 1.40 -7.14
N ALA A 64 1.17 1.08 -6.88
CA ALA A 64 0.38 0.17 -7.72
C ALA A 64 -0.19 0.84 -8.98
N TYR A 65 -0.39 2.16 -8.95
CA TYR A 65 -0.99 2.92 -10.05
C TYR A 65 -0.08 4.01 -10.65
N GLN A 66 1.10 4.30 -10.06
CA GLN A 66 2.00 5.39 -10.51
C GLN A 66 1.33 6.77 -10.57
N VAL A 67 0.22 6.98 -9.84
CA VAL A 67 -0.64 8.18 -9.98
C VAL A 67 -0.07 9.41 -9.26
N ILE A 68 0.82 9.24 -8.27
CA ILE A 68 1.38 10.37 -7.50
C ILE A 68 2.90 10.20 -7.33
N ARG A 69 3.68 11.16 -7.82
CA ARG A 69 5.17 11.19 -7.71
C ARG A 69 5.71 11.61 -6.33
N ARG A 70 4.89 11.53 -5.28
CA ARG A 70 5.37 11.79 -3.92
C ARG A 70 5.76 10.46 -3.29
N PHE A 71 7.01 10.36 -2.85
CA PHE A 71 7.44 9.24 -2.03
C PHE A 71 6.72 9.38 -0.69
N SER A 72 5.89 8.42 -0.34
CA SER A 72 5.30 8.37 0.98
C SER A 72 6.24 7.51 1.82
N GLU A 73 6.83 8.13 2.83
CA GLU A 73 7.72 7.49 3.80
C GLU A 73 7.00 6.42 4.64
N ASP A 74 5.67 6.50 4.69
CA ASP A 74 4.79 5.67 5.50
C ASP A 74 4.08 4.58 4.68
N VAL A 75 4.05 3.35 5.19
CA VAL A 75 3.34 2.21 4.59
C VAL A 75 2.11 1.89 5.44
N ASP A 76 0.91 2.21 4.90
CA ASP A 76 -0.35 1.89 5.56
C ASP A 76 -0.78 0.45 5.24
N LEU A 77 -0.84 -0.40 6.27
CA LEU A 77 -1.32 -1.77 6.19
C LEU A 77 -2.60 -1.91 6.99
N THR A 78 -3.56 -2.66 6.47
CA THR A 78 -4.77 -3.01 7.20
C THR A 78 -4.88 -4.50 7.31
N TYR A 79 -5.09 -5.00 8.52
CA TYR A 79 -5.36 -6.41 8.76
C TYR A 79 -6.86 -6.65 8.99
N ASP A 80 -7.32 -7.85 8.67
CA ASP A 80 -8.71 -8.25 8.87
C ASP A 80 -9.09 -8.22 10.36
N ILE A 81 -10.15 -7.47 10.66
CA ILE A 81 -10.67 -7.35 12.01
C ILE A 81 -11.07 -8.69 12.62
N ARG A 82 -11.57 -9.62 11.79
CA ARG A 82 -12.03 -10.95 12.20
C ARG A 82 -10.88 -11.80 12.74
N ALA A 83 -9.67 -11.57 12.21
CA ALA A 83 -8.48 -12.28 12.64
C ALA A 83 -7.83 -11.67 13.90
N ILE A 84 -8.01 -10.36 14.17
CA ILE A 84 -7.50 -9.72 15.40
C ILE A 84 -8.48 -9.86 16.58
N ALA A 85 -9.78 -9.84 16.31
CA ALA A 85 -10.81 -9.84 17.34
C ALA A 85 -11.97 -10.79 16.97
N PRO A 86 -11.71 -12.11 16.92
CA PRO A 86 -12.73 -13.09 16.56
C PRO A 86 -13.90 -13.11 17.55
N ASP A 87 -13.70 -12.73 18.82
CA ASP A 87 -14.74 -12.59 19.86
C ASP A 87 -15.71 -11.43 19.61
N LEU A 88 -15.36 -10.47 18.76
CA LEU A 88 -16.27 -9.39 18.36
C LEU A 88 -17.21 -9.85 17.25
N VAL A 89 -16.77 -10.83 16.45
CA VAL A 89 -17.55 -11.47 15.41
C VAL A 89 -18.43 -12.51 16.12
N GLY A 90 -19.75 -12.44 15.93
CA GLY A 90 -20.66 -13.41 16.55
C GLY A 90 -20.36 -14.85 16.13
N ASP A 91 -21.14 -15.82 16.64
CA ASP A 91 -20.93 -17.26 16.39
C ASP A 91 -20.83 -17.66 14.91
N ASP A 92 -21.34 -16.83 13.99
CA ASP A 92 -21.31 -17.06 12.54
C ASP A 92 -19.95 -16.73 11.87
N GLY A 93 -18.97 -16.14 12.58
CA GLY A 93 -17.59 -15.90 12.09
C GLY A 93 -17.42 -14.92 10.92
N GLU A 94 -18.52 -14.47 10.33
CA GLU A 94 -18.58 -13.61 9.14
C GLU A 94 -19.32 -12.28 9.39
N ALA A 95 -19.85 -12.08 10.60
CA ALA A 95 -20.65 -10.90 10.93
C ALA A 95 -19.81 -9.62 10.84
N LEU A 96 -20.30 -8.63 10.08
CA LEU A 96 -19.75 -7.28 10.02
C LEU A 96 -20.64 -6.34 10.85
N PRO A 97 -20.09 -5.25 11.41
CA PRO A 97 -20.89 -4.29 12.16
C PRO A 97 -21.96 -3.67 11.24
N GLU A 98 -23.24 -3.87 11.58
CA GLU A 98 -24.38 -3.37 10.78
C GLU A 98 -24.61 -1.87 10.97
N THR A 99 -24.20 -1.33 12.13
CA THR A 99 -24.36 0.08 12.45
C THR A 99 -23.04 0.82 12.63
N ARG A 100 -23.04 2.14 12.35
CA ARG A 100 -21.88 3.02 12.60
C ARG A 100 -21.41 3.01 14.07
N SER A 101 -22.34 2.82 15.00
CA SER A 101 -22.03 2.75 16.42
C SER A 101 -21.27 1.48 16.77
N GLU A 102 -21.65 0.35 16.16
CA GLU A 102 -20.93 -0.92 16.29
C GLU A 102 -19.57 -0.87 15.60
N GLU A 103 -19.49 -0.30 14.39
CA GLU A 103 -18.23 -0.09 13.67
C GLU A 103 -17.23 0.72 14.52
N LYS A 104 -17.70 1.79 15.16
CA LYS A 104 -16.87 2.61 16.06
C LYS A 104 -16.43 1.83 17.31
N ARG A 105 -17.33 1.03 17.90
CA ARG A 105 -17.02 0.18 19.07
C ARG A 105 -15.96 -0.85 18.71
N TRP A 106 -16.15 -1.56 17.61
CA TRP A 106 -15.23 -2.57 17.09
C TRP A 106 -13.87 -1.97 16.76
N SER A 107 -13.84 -0.86 16.02
CA SER A 107 -12.60 -0.14 15.70
C SER A 107 -11.85 0.31 16.96
N SER A 108 -12.58 0.77 17.98
CA SER A 108 -11.97 1.21 19.24
C SER A 108 -11.38 0.04 20.03
N GLU A 109 -12.05 -1.12 20.03
CA GLU A 109 -11.58 -2.29 20.74
C GLU A 109 -10.37 -2.92 20.04
N VAL A 110 -10.39 -2.99 18.71
CA VAL A 110 -9.28 -3.53 17.94
C VAL A 110 -8.04 -2.65 18.04
N ARG A 111 -8.20 -1.32 18.05
CA ARG A 111 -7.08 -0.40 18.31
C ARG A 111 -6.36 -0.65 19.64
N LYS A 112 -7.06 -1.15 20.67
CA LYS A 112 -6.41 -1.51 21.93
C LYS A 112 -5.60 -2.80 21.82
N ARG A 113 -5.95 -3.67 20.87
CA ARG A 113 -5.30 -4.98 20.64
C ARG A 113 -4.19 -4.91 19.60
N LEU A 114 -4.27 -3.96 18.68
CA LEU A 114 -3.29 -3.76 17.61
C LEU A 114 -1.84 -3.69 18.13
N PRO A 115 -1.51 -2.95 19.19
CA PRO A 115 -0.13 -2.92 19.70
C PRO A 115 0.42 -4.30 20.06
N ASN A 116 -0.35 -5.06 20.85
CA ASN A 116 0.03 -6.42 21.25
C ASN A 116 0.10 -7.37 20.05
N TRP A 117 -0.76 -7.17 19.05
CA TRP A 117 -0.75 -7.97 17.83
C TRP A 117 0.48 -7.65 16.96
N VAL A 118 0.86 -6.37 16.81
CA VAL A 118 2.07 -5.97 16.08
C VAL A 118 3.31 -6.57 16.77
N GLU A 119 3.42 -6.44 18.09
CA GLU A 119 4.53 -7.02 18.86
C GLU A 119 4.53 -8.56 18.82
N GLY A 120 3.38 -9.21 18.95
CA GLY A 120 3.30 -10.66 19.04
C GLY A 120 3.28 -11.41 17.70
N SER A 121 2.85 -10.78 16.61
CA SER A 121 2.62 -11.43 15.32
C SER A 121 3.45 -10.86 14.17
N VAL A 122 3.58 -9.53 14.09
CA VAL A 122 4.28 -8.87 12.97
C VAL A 122 5.78 -8.79 13.25
N GLN A 123 6.16 -8.33 14.43
CA GLN A 123 7.55 -8.11 14.80
C GLN A 123 8.42 -9.38 14.70
N PRO A 124 7.96 -10.58 15.12
CA PRO A 124 8.72 -11.81 14.95
C PRO A 124 8.98 -12.15 13.47
N ILE A 125 7.99 -11.96 12.59
CA ILE A 125 8.14 -12.25 11.16
C ILE A 125 9.23 -11.40 10.52
N ILE A 126 9.23 -10.09 10.81
CA ILE A 126 10.26 -9.19 10.29
C ILE A 126 11.62 -9.50 10.92
N ALA A 127 11.67 -9.78 12.23
CA ALA A 127 12.91 -10.10 12.94
C ALA A 127 13.56 -11.38 12.42
N ASP A 128 12.78 -12.44 12.24
CA ASP A 128 13.23 -13.72 11.72
C ASP A 128 13.74 -13.59 10.28
N ALA A 129 13.07 -12.79 9.44
CA ALA A 129 13.51 -12.52 8.07
C ALA A 129 14.83 -11.73 8.02
N LEU A 130 14.97 -10.67 8.84
CA LEU A 130 16.24 -9.93 8.95
C LEU A 130 17.38 -10.85 9.39
N ALA A 131 17.14 -11.73 10.38
CA ALA A 131 18.13 -12.68 10.86
C ALA A 131 18.48 -13.75 9.82
N ALA A 132 17.49 -14.30 9.13
CA ALA A 132 17.67 -15.34 8.11
C ALA A 132 18.46 -14.82 6.89
N GLU A 133 18.24 -13.57 6.51
CA GLU A 133 18.95 -12.91 5.40
C GLU A 133 20.23 -12.18 5.86
N ALA A 134 20.54 -12.18 7.17
CA ALA A 134 21.66 -11.48 7.78
C ALA A 134 21.73 -9.98 7.42
N LEU A 135 20.58 -9.31 7.38
CA LEU A 135 20.45 -7.91 7.00
C LEU A 135 20.75 -6.97 8.17
N ALA A 136 21.54 -5.93 7.89
CA ALA A 136 21.91 -4.90 8.87
C ALA A 136 20.77 -3.89 9.12
N ALA A 137 19.77 -4.29 9.89
CA ALA A 137 18.70 -3.43 10.36
C ALA A 137 18.23 -3.77 11.78
N ALA A 138 17.70 -2.77 12.48
CA ALA A 138 17.06 -2.91 13.78
C ALA A 138 15.55 -2.69 13.66
N ILE A 139 14.77 -3.30 14.55
CA ILE A 139 13.32 -3.16 14.58
C ILE A 139 12.92 -2.43 15.87
N ARG A 140 11.96 -1.51 15.76
CA ARG A 140 11.27 -0.91 16.91
C ARG A 140 9.76 -1.02 16.73
N VAL A 141 9.04 -1.24 17.81
CA VAL A 141 7.57 -1.23 17.82
C VAL A 141 7.10 -0.09 18.70
N GLU A 142 6.17 0.72 18.18
CA GLU A 142 5.57 1.84 18.91
C GLU A 142 4.05 1.81 18.68
N GLY A 143 3.33 1.19 19.61
CA GLY A 143 1.88 1.02 19.47
C GLY A 143 1.55 0.17 18.24
N GLU A 144 0.73 0.71 17.35
CA GLU A 144 0.31 0.06 16.10
C GLU A 144 1.30 0.23 14.93
N LYS A 145 2.53 0.68 15.23
CA LYS A 145 3.57 0.96 14.23
C LYS A 145 4.79 0.08 14.45
N LEU A 146 5.38 -0.38 13.35
CA LEU A 146 6.68 -1.06 13.33
C LEU A 146 7.65 -0.25 12.47
N PHE A 147 8.83 0.00 13.01
CA PHE A 147 9.92 0.69 12.33
C PHE A 147 11.05 -0.28 11.99
N ILE A 148 11.57 -0.18 10.77
CA ILE A 148 12.78 -0.90 10.34
C ILE A 148 13.86 0.15 10.11
N ASP A 149 14.80 0.25 11.06
CA ASP A 149 15.93 1.17 11.00
C ASP A 149 17.12 0.47 10.34
N TYR A 150 17.49 0.90 9.15
CA TYR A 150 18.52 0.22 8.35
C TYR A 150 19.81 1.02 8.21
N GLU A 151 20.92 0.32 8.00
CA GLU A 151 22.18 0.95 7.63
C GLU A 151 22.14 1.45 6.19
N ALA A 152 21.99 2.77 6.03
CA ALA A 152 21.88 3.42 4.73
C ALA A 152 23.25 3.53 4.02
N ALA A 153 23.28 3.09 2.77
CA ALA A 153 24.39 3.26 1.82
C ALA A 153 24.55 4.71 1.37
N THR A 154 23.48 5.50 1.44
CA THR A 154 23.51 6.91 1.05
C THR A 154 23.14 7.83 2.21
N ALA A 155 23.97 8.84 2.47
CA ALA A 155 23.61 9.91 3.39
C ALA A 155 22.63 10.86 2.69
N GLY A 156 21.36 10.84 3.09
CA GLY A 156 20.42 11.92 2.77
C GLY A 156 20.87 13.25 3.39
N SER A 157 20.29 14.37 2.95
CA SER A 157 20.64 15.74 3.40
C SER A 157 20.22 16.06 4.85
N GLY A 158 20.23 15.08 5.75
CA GLY A 158 19.90 15.22 7.18
C GLY A 158 18.41 15.20 7.52
N TYR A 159 17.50 15.15 6.53
CA TYR A 159 16.05 15.33 6.75
C TYR A 159 15.19 14.06 6.58
N VAL A 160 15.71 12.99 5.98
CA VAL A 160 14.96 11.74 5.79
C VAL A 160 15.48 10.68 6.75
N ALA A 161 14.60 10.18 7.61
CA ALA A 161 14.94 9.11 8.55
C ALA A 161 15.30 7.83 7.78
N ARG A 162 16.38 7.17 8.19
CA ARG A 162 16.85 5.86 7.70
C ARG A 162 15.98 4.73 8.29
N SER A 163 14.68 4.92 8.19
CA SER A 163 13.67 4.12 8.84
C SER A 163 12.48 3.97 7.92
N VAL A 164 11.99 2.75 7.77
CA VAL A 164 10.69 2.48 7.14
C VAL A 164 9.66 2.31 8.25
N MET A 165 8.57 3.08 8.19
CA MET A 165 7.45 2.95 9.11
C MET A 165 6.33 2.14 8.45
N LEU A 166 5.94 1.04 9.10
CA LEU A 166 4.77 0.24 8.79
C LEU A 166 3.68 0.60 9.82
N GLU A 167 2.59 1.19 9.38
CA GLU A 167 1.44 1.53 10.23
C GLU A 167 0.32 0.51 10.03
N PHE A 168 -0.09 -0.15 11.11
CA PHE A 168 -1.12 -1.19 11.07
C PHE A 168 -2.45 -0.65 11.57
N GLY A 169 -3.46 -0.72 10.70
CA GLY A 169 -4.85 -0.45 11.04
C GLY A 169 -5.72 -1.71 10.98
N ALA A 170 -6.96 -1.55 11.43
CA ALA A 170 -8.02 -2.53 11.22
C ALA A 170 -9.22 -1.91 10.49
N ARG A 171 -9.86 -2.71 9.64
CA ARG A 171 -11.13 -2.39 8.98
C ARG A 171 -12.04 -3.60 8.98
N SER A 172 -13.34 -3.32 8.91
CA SER A 172 -14.42 -4.30 8.85
C SER A 172 -14.26 -5.23 7.64
N THR A 173 -13.94 -4.70 6.47
CA THR A 173 -13.68 -5.51 5.26
C THR A 173 -12.29 -5.19 4.68
N GLY A 174 -11.53 -6.25 4.40
CA GLY A 174 -10.36 -6.20 3.53
C GLY A 174 -10.71 -5.93 2.07
N GLU A 175 -12.01 -5.94 1.75
CA GLU A 175 -12.54 -5.76 0.41
C GLU A 175 -13.01 -4.32 0.15
N PRO A 176 -12.90 -3.86 -1.10
CA PRO A 176 -12.46 -4.63 -2.26
C PRO A 176 -10.95 -4.47 -2.51
N ALA A 177 -10.27 -5.59 -2.78
CA ALA A 177 -8.83 -5.60 -3.03
C ALA A 177 -8.48 -6.36 -4.32
N SER A 178 -7.50 -5.87 -5.07
CA SER A 178 -6.99 -6.53 -6.26
C SER A 178 -5.59 -7.10 -6.01
N LEU A 179 -5.30 -8.27 -6.58
CA LEU A 179 -3.96 -8.85 -6.52
C LEU A 179 -3.04 -8.08 -7.45
N ARG A 180 -1.94 -7.55 -6.91
CA ARG A 180 -0.97 -6.78 -7.68
C ARG A 180 0.45 -7.06 -7.21
N ASP A 181 1.36 -7.03 -8.17
CA ASP A 181 2.79 -7.10 -7.89
C ASP A 181 3.33 -5.69 -7.68
N ILE A 182 4.16 -5.55 -6.65
CA ILE A 182 4.81 -4.31 -6.27
C ILE A 182 6.31 -4.49 -6.45
N ALA A 183 6.89 -3.71 -7.36
CA ALA A 183 8.32 -3.67 -7.64
C ALA A 183 8.94 -2.36 -7.14
N CYS A 184 10.27 -2.36 -6.97
CA CYS A 184 11.00 -1.16 -6.60
C CYS A 184 11.00 -0.12 -7.74
N ASP A 185 11.06 1.16 -7.42
CA ASP A 185 11.21 2.27 -8.37
C ASP A 185 12.49 2.15 -9.21
N ALA A 186 13.54 1.54 -8.65
CA ALA A 186 14.81 1.28 -9.34
C ALA A 186 14.80 -0.01 -10.20
N SER A 187 13.68 -0.73 -10.28
CA SER A 187 13.59 -1.99 -11.01
C SER A 187 13.85 -1.78 -12.50
N GLY A 188 14.77 -2.58 -13.06
CA GLY A 188 15.19 -2.47 -14.46
C GLY A 188 16.14 -1.30 -14.75
N LEU A 189 16.53 -0.50 -13.75
CA LEU A 189 17.46 0.61 -13.93
C LEU A 189 18.92 0.24 -13.64
N ILE A 190 19.16 -0.88 -12.96
CA ILE A 190 20.50 -1.33 -12.55
C ILE A 190 20.76 -2.70 -13.19
N GLU A 191 21.88 -2.85 -13.90
CA GLU A 191 22.26 -4.11 -14.51
C GLU A 191 22.95 -5.03 -13.49
N GLY A 192 22.70 -6.34 -13.57
CA GLY A 192 23.33 -7.33 -12.70
C GLY A 192 22.83 -7.35 -11.24
N VAL A 193 21.93 -6.45 -10.87
CA VAL A 193 21.37 -6.34 -9.51
C VAL A 193 19.90 -6.70 -9.50
N THR A 194 19.50 -7.59 -8.58
CA THR A 194 18.09 -7.94 -8.34
C THR A 194 17.57 -7.16 -7.14
N LEU A 195 16.44 -6.48 -7.33
CA LEU A 195 15.71 -5.79 -6.28
C LEU A 195 14.55 -6.66 -5.79
N PRO A 196 14.14 -6.53 -4.51
CA PRO A 196 12.98 -7.23 -3.98
C PRO A 196 11.72 -6.92 -4.78
N THR A 197 10.80 -7.87 -4.82
CA THR A 197 9.47 -7.71 -5.43
C THR A 197 8.46 -8.38 -4.53
N ALA A 198 7.38 -7.68 -4.19
CA ALA A 198 6.28 -8.24 -3.42
C ALA A 198 5.18 -8.68 -4.38
N ARG A 199 4.89 -9.97 -4.45
CA ARG A 199 3.95 -10.56 -5.41
C ARG A 199 2.60 -10.84 -4.76
N HIS A 200 1.55 -10.82 -5.58
CA HIS A 200 0.20 -11.22 -5.17
C HIS A 200 -0.33 -10.47 -3.94
N MET A 201 0.02 -9.20 -3.82
CA MET A 201 -0.46 -8.37 -2.71
C MET A 201 -1.90 -7.96 -2.94
N ARG A 202 -2.73 -8.06 -1.90
CA ARG A 202 -4.08 -7.49 -1.89
C ARG A 202 -3.97 -5.97 -1.67
N ASP A 203 -4.24 -5.20 -2.71
CA ASP A 203 -4.29 -3.73 -2.64
C ASP A 203 -5.75 -3.26 -2.73
N ALA A 204 -6.18 -2.43 -1.77
CA ALA A 204 -7.55 -1.88 -1.74
C ALA A 204 -7.80 -0.82 -2.84
N CYS A 205 -6.76 -0.35 -3.51
CA CYS A 205 -6.91 0.55 -4.63
C CYS A 205 -7.42 -0.29 -5.82
N GLY A 206 -8.70 -0.13 -6.19
CA GLY A 206 -9.23 -0.81 -7.38
C GLY A 206 -10.74 -0.80 -7.60
N ALA A 207 -11.59 -1.06 -6.60
CA ALA A 207 -12.99 -1.37 -6.93
C ALA A 207 -13.99 -0.21 -6.89
N ASN A 208 -13.49 1.03 -6.95
CA ASN A 208 -14.33 2.19 -7.25
C ASN A 208 -13.82 3.02 -8.45
N LEU A 209 -12.83 2.52 -9.21
CA LEU A 209 -12.46 3.10 -10.51
C LEU A 209 -13.14 2.40 -11.69
N LEU A 210 -13.61 1.17 -11.49
CA LEU A 210 -14.63 0.57 -12.33
C LEU A 210 -15.95 0.73 -11.58
N GLY A 211 -16.57 1.90 -11.74
CA GLY A 211 -18.01 1.93 -11.54
C GLY A 211 -18.61 0.82 -12.39
N GLU A 212 -19.48 0.01 -11.79
CA GLU A 212 -20.49 -0.73 -12.53
C GLU A 212 -21.36 0.28 -13.29
N GLY A 213 -20.81 0.81 -14.38
CA GLY A 213 -21.54 1.13 -15.58
C GLY A 213 -21.24 -0.02 -16.51
N ASP A 214 -22.20 -0.92 -16.67
CA ASP A 214 -22.24 -1.83 -17.80
C ASP A 214 -21.99 -1.02 -19.08
N GLY A 215 -20.76 -1.14 -19.56
CA GLY A 215 -20.21 -0.36 -20.66
C GLY A 215 -19.23 -1.22 -21.43
N HIS A 216 -19.60 -2.47 -21.70
CA HIS A 216 -19.06 -3.18 -22.85
C HIS A 216 -19.16 -2.24 -24.06
N PRO A 217 -18.08 -1.95 -24.80
CA PRO A 217 -18.22 -1.51 -26.17
C PRO A 217 -18.71 -2.74 -26.96
N CYS A 218 -20.02 -2.97 -26.93
CA CYS A 218 -20.68 -3.78 -27.93
C CYS A 218 -20.41 -3.10 -29.29
N LEU A 219 -19.40 -3.61 -29.99
CA LEU A 219 -19.31 -3.53 -31.44
C LEU A 219 -20.58 -4.19 -32.00
N LEU A 220 -21.60 -3.38 -32.25
CA LEU A 220 -22.71 -3.76 -33.10
C LEU A 220 -22.80 -2.78 -34.28
N PRO A 221 -23.09 -3.29 -35.48
CA PRO A 221 -22.94 -2.57 -36.73
C PRO A 221 -23.98 -1.45 -36.86
N ALA A 222 -23.59 -0.39 -37.56
CA ALA A 222 -24.40 0.78 -37.82
C ALA A 222 -25.70 0.42 -38.57
N GLY A 223 -26.85 0.84 -38.01
CA GLY A 223 -28.11 1.00 -38.73
C GLY A 223 -29.32 0.24 -38.17
N ALA A 224 -30.02 0.83 -37.19
CA ALA A 224 -31.47 0.62 -36.98
C ALA A 224 -32.03 1.67 -35.98
N PRO A 225 -33.30 2.10 -36.11
CA PRO A 225 -33.80 3.35 -35.54
C PRO A 225 -34.27 3.23 -34.08
N ALA A 226 -34.08 4.34 -33.35
CA ALA A 226 -34.47 4.51 -31.95
C ALA A 226 -35.98 4.29 -31.70
N ARG A 227 -36.31 3.48 -30.69
CA ARG A 227 -37.64 3.48 -30.05
C ARG A 227 -37.51 3.84 -28.57
N ARG A 228 -38.36 4.78 -28.17
CA ARG A 228 -38.53 5.36 -26.83
C ARG A 228 -39.20 4.38 -25.87
N SER A 229 -39.13 4.74 -24.58
CA SER A 229 -39.89 4.24 -23.41
C SER A 229 -39.11 3.21 -22.57
N LEU A 230 -39.04 3.25 -21.23
CA LEU A 230 -39.57 4.13 -20.19
C LEU A 230 -38.49 4.29 -19.11
N CYS A 231 -38.13 5.52 -18.75
CA CYS A 231 -37.38 5.83 -17.54
C CYS A 231 -38.36 6.48 -16.56
N SER A 232 -38.78 5.73 -15.54
CA SER A 232 -39.58 6.25 -14.44
C SER A 232 -38.88 5.97 -13.12
N SER A 233 -38.62 7.05 -12.39
CA SER A 233 -38.30 7.09 -10.96
C SER A 233 -36.85 6.80 -10.52
N LEU A 234 -35.95 7.76 -10.80
CA LEU A 234 -34.89 8.14 -9.85
C LEU A 234 -34.76 9.67 -9.87
N ALA A 235 -35.52 10.31 -8.99
CA ALA A 235 -35.46 11.74 -8.78
C ALA A 235 -34.38 12.08 -7.74
N ARG A 236 -33.57 13.09 -8.11
CA ARG A 236 -32.69 13.95 -7.28
C ARG A 236 -31.21 13.57 -7.18
N CYS A 237 -30.48 13.78 -8.27
CA CYS A 237 -29.19 14.47 -8.21
C CYS A 237 -29.30 15.81 -8.96
N ARG A 238 -29.25 16.93 -8.22
CA ARG A 238 -29.18 18.28 -8.79
C ARG A 238 -27.75 18.52 -9.25
N ALA A 239 -27.50 18.49 -10.55
CA ALA A 239 -26.32 19.10 -11.14
C ALA A 239 -26.53 20.62 -11.21
N VAL A 240 -25.78 21.39 -10.44
CA VAL A 240 -25.59 22.82 -10.70
C VAL A 240 -24.21 22.99 -11.32
N GLY A 241 -24.15 22.78 -12.65
CA GLY A 241 -23.05 23.28 -13.45
C GLY A 241 -23.35 24.71 -13.84
N ARG A 242 -22.53 25.68 -13.40
CA ARG A 242 -22.29 26.92 -14.14
C ARG A 242 -20.86 27.40 -13.91
N ASN A 243 -20.07 27.29 -14.98
CA ASN A 243 -18.95 28.15 -15.33
C ASN A 243 -19.05 29.54 -14.70
N ARG A 244 -18.12 29.89 -13.82
CA ARG A 244 -17.63 31.28 -13.65
C ARG A 244 -16.15 31.25 -13.30
N PHE A 245 -15.35 31.67 -14.27
CA PHE A 245 -14.03 32.26 -14.05
C PHE A 245 -14.18 33.45 -13.10
N TYR A 246 -13.34 33.51 -12.06
CA TYR A 246 -13.10 34.74 -11.31
C TYR A 246 -11.64 35.15 -11.50
N PRO A 247 -11.36 36.43 -11.80
CA PRO A 247 -10.00 36.93 -11.95
C PRO A 247 -9.35 37.10 -10.57
N VAL A 248 -8.08 36.70 -10.50
CA VAL A 248 -7.14 37.07 -9.44
C VAL A 248 -6.96 38.59 -9.49
N ARG A 249 -7.29 39.30 -8.41
CA ARG A 249 -6.77 40.65 -8.15
C ARG A 249 -5.66 40.53 -7.13
N LEU A 250 -4.46 40.94 -7.54
CA LEU A 250 -3.39 41.34 -6.65
C LEU A 250 -3.87 42.49 -5.75
N CYS A 251 -3.67 42.35 -4.45
CA CYS A 251 -3.00 43.28 -3.54
C CYS A 251 -2.76 42.54 -2.21
#